data_AF-A0A956KG59-F1
#
_entry.id   AF-A0A956KG59-F1
#
_cell.length_a   1.000
_cell.length_b   1.000
_cell.length_c   1.000
_cell.angle_alpha   90.00
_cell.angle_beta   90.00
_cell.angle_gamma   90.00
#
_symmetry.space_group_name_H-M   'P 1'
#
loop_
_entity.id
_entity.type
_entity.pdbx_description
1 polymer ?
#
loop_
_entity_poly.entity_id
_entity_poly.type
_entity_poly.pdbx_seq_one_letter_code
_entity_poly.pdbx_strand_id
1 'polypeptide(L)'
;MARLQDGSAGDDAPLARRGLALAALLLFACAQPSTEEPVKAKQEAPPPEEAPAPDPGGPPGPPLRADGTIFAGAEQMGTRVTIKVWVGDHSTRAAEIAIREAFAEIERIEEIASEWRPQSELSQFNAHAGREPIDMSADLFALLQRSKEIAAASGGTFDPTFHGVGQLWSFEPGAQPPPREAIAEKLKLVNWRAIELDPETHRGRLTNPGMKIGLGAIAKGYAVDRASELLRRRGFVHHIVEGGGDTYVS
;
A
#
# COMPACT_ATOMS: atom_id res chain seq x y z
N MET A 1 -50.92 -35.10 -16.32
CA MET A 1 -51.62 -36.10 -15.48
C MET A 1 -50.57 -37.06 -14.94
N ALA A 2 -50.54 -37.31 -13.63
CA ALA A 2 -49.59 -38.24 -13.00
C ALA A 2 -50.26 -39.58 -12.64
N ARG A 3 -49.45 -40.61 -12.41
CA ARG A 3 -49.84 -41.90 -11.81
C ARG A 3 -48.88 -42.22 -10.64
N LEU A 4 -49.43 -42.84 -9.59
CA LEU A 4 -49.01 -44.09 -8.90
C LEU A 4 -47.50 -44.47 -8.96
N GLN A 5 -46.81 -45.03 -7.95
CA GLN A 5 -46.98 -45.52 -6.55
C GLN A 5 -45.54 -45.93 -6.09
N ASP A 6 -45.05 -46.16 -4.85
CA ASP A 6 -45.40 -46.00 -3.41
C ASP A 6 -44.00 -45.99 -2.67
N GLY A 7 -43.72 -46.16 -1.36
CA GLY A 7 -44.42 -46.46 -0.08
C GLY A 7 -43.37 -46.92 0.99
N SER A 8 -43.76 -47.17 2.26
CA SER A 8 -42.91 -47.65 3.41
C SER A 8 -41.77 -46.67 3.86
N ALA A 9 -41.42 -46.41 5.14
CA ALA A 9 -41.80 -46.80 6.52
C ALA A 9 -41.51 -48.25 6.98
N GLY A 10 -40.93 -48.55 8.16
CA GLY A 10 -40.34 -47.72 9.25
C GLY A 10 -38.80 -47.88 9.37
N ASP A 11 -38.14 -47.72 10.53
CA ASP A 11 -38.60 -47.58 11.93
C ASP A 11 -37.78 -46.55 12.71
N ASP A 12 -38.42 -45.85 13.66
CA ASP A 12 -37.78 -45.03 14.70
C ASP A 12 -38.20 -45.56 16.09
N ALA A 13 -37.25 -45.76 17.01
CA ALA A 13 -37.52 -46.25 18.37
C ALA A 13 -36.67 -45.50 19.45
N PRO A 14 -37.21 -45.20 20.66
CA PRO A 14 -36.80 -43.96 21.33
C PRO A 14 -36.36 -44.06 22.81
N LEU A 15 -35.56 -43.06 23.21
CA LEU A 15 -35.54 -42.38 24.52
C LEU A 15 -35.09 -43.12 25.81
N ALA A 16 -34.52 -42.28 26.69
CA ALA A 16 -34.56 -42.35 28.17
C ALA A 16 -33.65 -43.38 28.90
N ARG A 17 -33.15 -43.12 30.14
CA ARG A 17 -33.01 -41.88 30.94
C ARG A 17 -32.10 -42.11 32.18
N ARG A 18 -31.52 -41.01 32.69
CA ARG A 18 -31.16 -40.74 34.11
C ARG A 18 -30.07 -41.58 34.81
N GLY A 19 -29.17 -40.87 35.48
CA GLY A 19 -28.37 -41.32 36.64
C GLY A 19 -27.88 -40.08 37.40
N LEU A 20 -28.12 -40.00 38.71
CA LEU A 20 -27.82 -38.82 39.54
C LEU A 20 -27.28 -39.25 40.90
N ALA A 21 -26.16 -38.69 41.36
CA ALA A 21 -25.65 -38.89 42.72
C ALA A 21 -24.82 -37.69 43.20
N LEU A 22 -24.89 -37.40 44.50
CA LEU A 22 -24.15 -36.37 45.22
C LEU A 22 -23.01 -37.01 46.04
N ALA A 23 -21.89 -36.31 46.20
CA ALA A 23 -21.07 -36.31 47.41
C ALA A 23 -20.08 -35.13 47.41
N ALA A 24 -19.68 -34.66 48.58
CA ALA A 24 -18.63 -33.65 48.77
C ALA A 24 -17.94 -33.88 50.14
N LEU A 25 -16.67 -33.47 50.29
CA LEU A 25 -16.15 -32.72 51.46
C LEU A 25 -14.63 -32.44 51.37
N LEU A 26 -14.28 -31.17 51.63
CA LEU A 26 -13.11 -30.63 52.35
C LEU A 26 -11.64 -31.00 51.99
N LEU A 27 -10.92 -29.93 51.65
CA LEU A 27 -9.60 -29.52 52.18
C LEU A 27 -8.41 -30.50 52.14
N PHE A 28 -7.44 -30.18 51.30
CA PHE A 28 -6.10 -29.85 51.81
C PHE A 28 -5.53 -28.63 51.10
N ALA A 29 -4.93 -27.69 51.84
CA ALA A 29 -4.32 -26.50 51.30
C ALA A 29 -2.79 -26.62 51.32
N CYS A 30 -2.19 -26.73 50.13
CA CYS A 30 -0.76 -26.48 49.93
C CYS A 30 -0.61 -25.53 48.75
N ALA A 31 0.08 -24.41 48.96
CA ALA A 31 0.26 -23.40 47.93
C ALA A 31 1.11 -23.94 46.78
N GLN A 32 0.60 -23.83 45.55
CA GLN A 32 1.44 -23.80 44.36
C GLN A 32 1.91 -22.35 44.20
N PRO A 33 3.23 -22.06 44.16
CA PRO A 33 3.69 -20.71 43.87
C PRO A 33 3.35 -20.39 42.40
N SER A 34 2.53 -19.37 42.19
CA SER A 34 2.29 -18.80 40.87
C SER A 34 3.60 -18.20 40.37
N THR A 35 4.26 -18.88 39.43
CA THR A 35 5.39 -18.31 38.69
C THR A 35 4.86 -17.22 37.77
N GLU A 36 4.88 -15.98 38.25
CA GLU A 36 4.73 -14.80 37.39
C GLU A 36 5.84 -14.84 36.35
N GLU A 37 5.51 -15.14 35.09
CA GLU A 37 6.44 -14.86 34.00
C GLU A 37 6.68 -13.35 33.96
N PRO A 38 7.94 -12.89 33.93
CA PRO A 38 8.23 -11.47 33.95
C PRO A 38 7.66 -10.85 32.66
N VAL A 39 6.70 -9.95 32.82
CA VAL A 39 6.13 -9.15 31.73
C VAL A 39 7.29 -8.47 31.02
N LYS A 40 7.64 -8.97 29.83
CA LYS A 40 8.73 -8.39 29.02
C LYS A 40 8.42 -6.92 28.82
N ALA A 41 9.32 -6.07 29.31
CA ALA A 41 9.22 -4.64 29.12
C ALA A 41 9.01 -4.36 27.63
N LYS A 42 7.95 -3.62 27.32
CA LYS A 42 7.66 -3.14 25.97
C LYS A 42 8.91 -2.41 25.50
N GLN A 43 9.59 -2.94 24.47
CA GLN A 43 10.75 -2.26 23.93
C GLN A 43 10.25 -0.95 23.30
N GLU A 44 10.61 0.17 23.94
CA GLU A 44 10.48 1.49 23.37
C GLU A 44 11.14 1.45 21.98
N ALA A 45 10.44 1.94 20.95
CA ALA A 45 11.10 2.09 19.66
C ALA A 45 12.31 3.03 19.85
N PRO A 46 13.48 2.76 19.23
CA PRO A 46 14.57 3.71 19.28
C PRO A 46 14.06 5.07 18.80
N PRO A 47 14.50 6.19 19.42
CA PRO A 47 14.14 7.52 18.91
C PRO A 47 14.53 7.60 17.44
N PRO A 48 13.75 8.29 16.59
CA PRO A 48 14.03 8.37 15.16
C PRO A 48 15.45 8.87 14.96
N GLU A 49 16.27 8.06 14.26
CA GLU A 49 17.69 8.33 14.07
C GLU A 49 17.87 9.75 13.52
N GLU A 50 18.70 10.55 14.20
CA GLU A 50 18.77 11.99 13.96
C GLU A 50 19.30 12.23 12.54
N ALA A 51 18.41 12.66 11.65
CA ALA A 51 18.69 12.73 10.22
C ALA A 51 19.96 13.55 9.96
N PRO A 52 20.89 13.05 9.13
CA PRO A 52 22.25 13.56 9.08
C PRO A 52 22.28 15.08 8.88
N ALA A 53 23.04 15.74 9.76
CA ALA A 53 23.09 17.20 9.84
C ALA A 53 23.33 17.80 8.44
N PRO A 54 22.46 18.71 7.94
CA PRO A 54 22.54 19.15 6.56
C PRO A 54 23.83 19.91 6.32
N ASP A 55 24.44 19.74 5.14
CA ASP A 55 25.64 20.44 4.71
C ASP A 55 25.53 21.95 5.00
N PRO A 56 26.39 22.52 5.87
CA PRO A 56 26.36 23.94 6.20
C PRO A 56 26.82 24.83 5.02
N GLY A 57 27.39 24.27 3.96
CA GLY A 57 27.69 24.94 2.70
C GLY A 57 26.59 24.89 1.64
N GLY A 58 25.47 24.21 1.90
CA GLY A 58 24.35 24.11 0.97
C GLY A 58 23.66 25.47 0.71
N PRO A 59 22.96 25.64 -0.44
CA PRO A 59 22.17 26.84 -0.69
C PRO A 59 21.10 27.03 0.39
N PRO A 60 20.76 28.28 0.77
CA PRO A 60 19.81 28.55 1.84
C PRO A 60 18.43 27.97 1.52
N GLY A 61 17.73 27.54 2.58
CA GLY A 61 16.41 26.94 2.47
C GLY A 61 15.35 27.89 1.89
N PRO A 62 14.22 27.33 1.43
CA PRO A 62 13.06 28.13 1.01
C PRO A 62 12.63 29.09 2.14
N PRO A 63 12.52 30.41 1.88
CA PRO A 63 12.36 31.40 2.92
C PRO A 63 10.98 31.34 3.60
N LEU A 64 10.95 31.65 4.89
CA LEU A 64 9.72 31.92 5.64
C LEU A 64 8.98 33.11 5.01
N ARG A 65 7.71 32.90 4.71
CA ARG A 65 6.79 33.89 4.12
C ARG A 65 6.08 34.71 5.20
N ALA A 66 5.54 35.85 4.80
CA ALA A 66 4.71 36.71 5.66
C ALA A 66 3.41 36.03 6.14
N ASP A 67 2.96 34.95 5.47
CA ASP A 67 1.83 34.12 5.90
C ASP A 67 2.25 32.96 6.84
N GLY A 68 3.39 33.09 7.53
CA GLY A 68 3.87 32.10 8.50
C GLY A 68 4.31 30.76 7.91
N THR A 69 4.42 30.65 6.57
CA THR A 69 4.68 29.37 5.90
C THR A 69 6.02 29.30 5.19
N ILE A 70 6.54 28.08 5.08
CA ILE A 70 7.57 27.72 4.10
C ILE A 70 6.89 27.01 2.94
N PHE A 71 7.42 27.19 1.73
CA PHE A 71 6.96 26.52 0.52
C PHE A 71 8.14 26.09 -0.33
N ALA A 72 8.08 24.88 -0.86
CA ALA A 72 9.06 24.31 -1.77
C ALA A 72 8.35 23.55 -2.90
N GLY A 73 9.09 23.25 -3.97
CA GLY A 73 8.63 22.33 -5.01
C GLY A 73 9.78 21.77 -5.83
N ALA A 74 9.59 20.55 -6.33
CA ALA A 74 10.56 19.76 -7.08
C ALA A 74 9.88 19.09 -8.28
N GLU A 75 10.64 18.68 -9.29
CA GLU A 75 10.15 17.79 -10.35
C GLU A 75 10.37 16.34 -9.90
N GLN A 76 9.30 15.61 -9.60
CA GLN A 76 9.31 14.21 -9.16
C GLN A 76 8.07 13.48 -9.69
N MET A 77 8.13 12.16 -9.85
CA MET A 77 7.03 11.33 -10.39
C MET A 77 6.50 11.82 -11.75
N GLY A 78 7.37 12.44 -12.56
CA GLY A 78 7.02 13.02 -13.86
C GLY A 78 6.19 14.31 -13.79
N THR A 79 6.17 15.02 -12.65
CA THR A 79 5.36 16.23 -12.48
C THR A 79 5.97 17.20 -11.45
N ARG A 80 5.41 18.42 -11.38
CA ARG A 80 5.73 19.36 -10.31
C ARG A 80 5.04 18.91 -9.03
N VAL A 81 5.84 18.57 -8.03
CA VAL A 81 5.41 18.36 -6.64
C VAL A 81 5.61 19.67 -5.88
N THR A 82 4.68 20.04 -4.99
CA THR A 82 4.84 21.16 -4.06
C THR A 82 4.48 20.78 -2.63
N ILE A 83 5.15 21.42 -1.67
CA ILE A 83 4.91 21.25 -0.24
C ILE A 83 4.84 22.65 0.39
N LYS A 84 3.74 22.93 1.10
CA LYS A 84 3.55 24.14 1.92
C LYS A 84 3.37 23.73 3.38
N VAL A 85 4.15 24.29 4.30
CA VAL A 85 4.07 24.00 5.75
C VAL A 85 3.90 25.32 6.51
N TRP A 86 2.90 25.40 7.39
CA TRP A 86 2.81 26.45 8.40
C TRP A 86 3.80 26.15 9.54
N VAL A 87 4.66 27.12 9.88
CA VAL A 87 5.76 26.91 10.83
C VAL A 87 5.28 26.97 12.28
N GLY A 88 4.36 27.88 12.62
CA GLY A 88 3.83 28.02 13.98
C GLY A 88 4.94 28.23 15.02
N ASP A 89 4.88 27.46 16.11
CA ASP A 89 5.85 27.51 17.21
C ASP A 89 7.15 26.72 16.93
N HIS A 90 7.25 26.05 15.77
CA HIS A 90 8.47 25.34 15.36
C HIS A 90 9.53 26.32 14.85
N SER A 91 10.78 25.88 14.74
CA SER A 91 11.81 26.68 14.06
C SER A 91 11.71 26.52 12.53
N THR A 92 12.05 27.58 11.79
CA THR A 92 12.21 27.55 10.32
C THR A 92 13.08 26.36 9.87
N ARG A 93 14.15 26.07 10.63
CA ARG A 93 15.08 24.97 10.34
C ARG A 93 14.45 23.58 10.52
N ALA A 94 13.57 23.39 11.51
CA ALA A 94 12.83 22.14 11.66
C ALA A 94 11.88 21.91 10.47
N ALA A 95 11.21 22.97 10.00
CA ALA A 95 10.33 22.91 8.83
C ALA A 95 11.10 22.65 7.52
N GLU A 96 12.27 23.28 7.31
CA GLU A 96 13.17 22.97 6.19
C GLU A 96 13.57 21.48 6.15
N ILE A 97 13.91 20.91 7.31
CA ILE A 97 14.31 19.50 7.44
C ILE A 97 13.13 18.58 7.10
N ALA A 98 11.96 18.81 7.70
CA ALA A 98 10.77 18.01 7.46
C ALA A 98 10.27 18.08 6.00
N ILE A 99 10.37 19.24 5.35
CA ILE A 99 10.06 19.40 3.92
C ILE A 99 11.03 18.59 3.05
N ARG A 100 12.34 18.62 3.33
CA ARG A 100 13.34 17.84 2.58
C ARG A 100 13.12 16.34 2.74
N GLU A 101 12.82 15.89 3.95
CA GLU A 101 12.50 14.48 4.24
C GLU A 101 11.19 14.03 3.56
N ALA A 102 10.19 14.91 3.46
CA ALA A 102 8.95 14.64 2.74
C ALA A 102 9.18 14.45 1.23
N PHE A 103 10.02 15.27 0.58
CA PHE A 103 10.44 15.02 -0.81
C PHE A 103 11.27 13.73 -0.97
N ALA A 104 12.06 13.35 0.03
CA ALA A 104 12.81 12.09 0.01
C ALA A 104 11.90 10.86 0.15
N GLU A 105 10.81 10.93 0.93
CA GLU A 105 9.77 9.88 0.96
C GLU A 105 9.06 9.78 -0.41
N ILE A 106 8.80 10.89 -1.10
CA ILE A 106 8.24 10.89 -2.47
C ILE A 106 9.20 10.23 -3.46
N GLU A 107 10.50 10.53 -3.38
CA GLU A 107 11.52 9.88 -4.22
C GLU A 107 11.56 8.37 -3.98
N ARG A 108 11.54 7.95 -2.71
CA ARG A 108 11.53 6.53 -2.30
C ARG A 108 10.28 5.80 -2.83
N ILE A 109 9.12 6.46 -2.85
CA ILE A 109 7.90 5.88 -3.46
C ILE A 109 8.03 5.83 -4.99
N GLU A 110 8.72 6.76 -5.65
CA GLU A 110 9.01 6.64 -7.09
C GLU A 110 9.97 5.48 -7.39
N GLU A 111 11.02 5.28 -6.58
CA GLU A 111 11.93 4.14 -6.69
C GLU A 111 11.21 2.78 -6.52
N ILE A 112 10.10 2.74 -5.80
CA ILE A 112 9.26 1.54 -5.66
C ILE A 112 8.28 1.40 -6.82
N ALA A 113 7.50 2.46 -7.11
CA ALA A 113 6.28 2.37 -7.91
C ALA A 113 6.42 2.86 -9.36
N SER A 114 7.58 3.36 -9.80
CA SER A 114 7.76 3.85 -11.18
C SER A 114 7.74 2.71 -12.20
N GLU A 115 6.81 2.77 -13.14
CA GLU A 115 6.76 1.90 -14.32
C GLU A 115 7.77 2.28 -15.43
N TRP A 116 8.58 3.32 -15.20
CA TRP A 116 9.54 3.88 -16.16
C TRP A 116 11.01 3.70 -15.76
N ARG A 117 11.33 3.68 -14.45
CA ARG A 117 12.69 3.41 -13.93
C ARG A 117 12.96 1.89 -13.98
N PRO A 118 13.90 1.37 -14.79
CA PRO A 118 14.12 -0.09 -14.93
C PRO A 118 14.55 -0.79 -13.63
N GLN A 119 15.17 -0.05 -12.72
CA GLN A 119 15.63 -0.52 -11.41
C GLN A 119 14.52 -0.56 -10.36
N SER A 120 13.33 0.01 -10.64
CA SER A 120 12.27 0.08 -9.63
C SER A 120 11.76 -1.28 -9.20
N GLU A 121 11.21 -1.35 -7.99
CA GLU A 121 10.64 -2.59 -7.46
C GLU A 121 9.50 -3.09 -8.37
N LEU A 122 8.62 -2.19 -8.83
CA LEU A 122 7.58 -2.51 -9.80
C LEU A 122 8.12 -3.02 -11.15
N SER A 123 9.21 -2.44 -11.66
CA SER A 123 9.84 -2.91 -12.91
C SER A 123 10.42 -4.30 -12.76
N GLN A 124 11.03 -4.61 -11.61
CA GLN A 124 11.54 -5.94 -11.28
C GLN A 124 10.39 -6.96 -11.13
N PHE A 125 9.30 -6.58 -10.47
CA PHE A 125 8.08 -7.40 -10.35
C PHE A 125 7.46 -7.71 -11.72
N ASN A 126 7.35 -6.70 -12.59
CA ASN A 126 6.90 -6.85 -13.98
C ASN A 126 7.81 -7.76 -14.81
N ALA A 127 9.13 -7.69 -14.61
CA ALA A 127 10.09 -8.58 -15.27
C ALA A 127 9.99 -10.05 -14.79
N HIS A 128 9.36 -10.28 -13.63
CA HIS A 128 9.12 -11.61 -13.07
C HIS A 128 7.80 -12.26 -13.53
N ALA A 129 7.02 -11.62 -14.41
CA ALA A 129 5.71 -12.12 -14.84
C ALA A 129 5.75 -13.52 -15.48
N GLY A 130 4.84 -14.40 -15.06
CA GLY A 130 4.78 -15.80 -15.49
C GLY A 130 5.73 -16.75 -14.76
N ARG A 131 6.18 -16.39 -13.55
CA ARG A 131 7.09 -17.17 -12.69
C ARG A 131 6.53 -17.29 -11.26
N GLU A 132 7.34 -17.84 -10.35
CA GLU A 132 6.97 -18.02 -8.94
C GLU A 132 6.84 -16.70 -8.16
N PRO A 133 6.17 -16.70 -6.99
CA PRO A 133 6.06 -15.51 -6.16
C PRO A 133 7.41 -15.00 -5.66
N ILE A 134 7.61 -13.68 -5.72
CA ILE A 134 8.76 -12.99 -5.12
C ILE A 134 8.31 -12.12 -3.95
N ASP A 135 9.23 -11.85 -3.04
CA ASP A 135 9.05 -10.93 -1.90
C ASP A 135 8.97 -9.48 -2.39
N MET A 136 8.21 -8.65 -1.67
CA MET A 136 8.06 -7.22 -1.97
C MET A 136 8.00 -6.36 -0.70
N SER A 137 8.27 -5.07 -0.85
CA SER A 137 8.13 -4.07 0.20
C SER A 137 6.66 -3.91 0.62
N ALA A 138 6.44 -3.46 1.85
CA ALA A 138 5.11 -3.18 2.35
C ALA A 138 4.40 -2.07 1.55
N ASP A 139 5.15 -1.11 0.98
CA ASP A 139 4.60 -0.06 0.12
C ASP A 139 4.15 -0.62 -1.24
N LEU A 140 4.95 -1.46 -1.91
CA LEU A 140 4.53 -2.12 -3.15
C LEU A 140 3.33 -3.04 -2.89
N PHE A 141 3.37 -3.83 -1.82
CA PHE A 141 2.26 -4.70 -1.42
C PHE A 141 0.97 -3.90 -1.22
N ALA A 142 1.02 -2.80 -0.45
CA ALA A 142 -0.13 -1.93 -0.20
C ALA A 142 -0.67 -1.30 -1.49
N LEU A 143 0.21 -0.82 -2.37
CA LEU A 143 -0.16 -0.26 -3.68
C LEU A 143 -0.83 -1.31 -4.59
N LEU A 144 -0.29 -2.53 -4.68
CA LEU A 144 -0.86 -3.60 -5.49
C LEU A 144 -2.20 -4.11 -4.93
N GLN A 145 -2.27 -4.30 -3.61
CA GLN A 145 -3.49 -4.71 -2.92
C GLN A 145 -4.59 -3.65 -3.10
N ARG A 146 -4.28 -2.37 -2.88
CA ARG A 146 -5.23 -1.27 -3.07
C ARG A 146 -5.68 -1.14 -4.53
N SER A 147 -4.78 -1.36 -5.48
CA SER A 147 -5.11 -1.38 -6.90
C SER A 147 -6.07 -2.51 -7.26
N LYS A 148 -5.92 -3.71 -6.67
CA LYS A 148 -6.88 -4.82 -6.84
C LYS A 148 -8.25 -4.50 -6.25
N GLU A 149 -8.31 -3.84 -5.09
CA GLU A 149 -9.57 -3.40 -4.48
C GLU A 149 -10.33 -2.41 -5.38
N ILE A 150 -9.64 -1.40 -5.92
CA ILE A 150 -10.22 -0.41 -6.82
C ILE A 150 -10.65 -1.07 -8.14
N ALA A 151 -9.87 -2.03 -8.64
CA ALA A 151 -10.23 -2.80 -9.83
C ALA A 151 -11.47 -3.69 -9.60
N ALA A 152 -11.60 -4.30 -8.42
CA ALA A 152 -12.79 -5.05 -8.03
C ALA A 152 -14.02 -4.13 -7.90
N ALA A 153 -13.90 -3.02 -7.17
CA ALA A 153 -14.98 -2.07 -6.92
C ALA A 153 -15.47 -1.35 -8.19
N SER A 154 -14.58 -1.12 -9.17
CA SER A 154 -14.91 -0.53 -10.47
C SER A 154 -15.28 -1.55 -11.54
N GLY A 155 -15.40 -2.84 -11.19
CA GLY A 155 -15.70 -3.92 -12.14
C GLY A 155 -14.61 -4.20 -13.18
N GLY A 156 -13.42 -3.59 -13.04
CA GLY A 156 -12.33 -3.59 -14.02
C GLY A 156 -12.29 -2.35 -14.92
N THR A 157 -13.09 -1.30 -14.65
CA THR A 157 -12.95 -0.01 -15.35
C THR A 157 -11.64 0.70 -14.98
N PHE A 158 -11.21 0.58 -13.71
CA PHE A 158 -9.80 0.69 -13.35
C PHE A 158 -9.19 -0.72 -13.44
N ASP A 159 -8.11 -0.87 -14.20
CA ASP A 159 -7.29 -2.09 -14.17
C ASP A 159 -5.81 -1.67 -14.22
N PRO A 160 -5.02 -1.90 -13.16
CA PRO A 160 -3.61 -1.50 -13.12
C PRO A 160 -2.76 -2.28 -14.14
N THR A 161 -3.28 -3.38 -14.69
CA THR A 161 -2.61 -4.23 -15.69
C THR A 161 -2.81 -3.73 -17.12
N PHE A 162 -3.59 -2.65 -17.30
CA PHE A 162 -3.74 -1.95 -18.58
C PHE A 162 -2.38 -1.53 -19.17
N HIS A 163 -1.35 -1.28 -18.36
CA HIS A 163 0.01 -0.96 -18.83
C HIS A 163 0.57 -2.01 -19.82
N GLY A 164 0.16 -3.28 -19.73
CA GLY A 164 0.52 -4.33 -20.68
C GLY A 164 0.09 -4.06 -22.13
N VAL A 165 -0.98 -3.30 -22.33
CA VAL A 165 -1.46 -2.80 -23.64
C VAL A 165 -1.22 -1.30 -23.85
N GLY A 166 -1.20 -0.50 -22.76
CA GLY A 166 -0.97 0.95 -22.78
C GLY A 166 0.32 1.36 -23.49
N GLN A 167 1.36 0.54 -23.42
CA GLN A 167 2.63 0.70 -24.16
C GLN A 167 2.51 0.67 -25.70
N LEU A 168 1.33 0.39 -26.27
CA LEU A 168 1.08 0.52 -27.71
C LEU A 168 0.79 1.95 -28.16
N TRP A 169 0.39 2.85 -27.25
CA TRP A 169 0.11 4.26 -27.59
C TRP A 169 1.37 5.11 -27.40
N SER A 170 1.67 5.91 -28.42
CA SER A 170 2.57 7.05 -28.32
C SER A 170 1.76 8.35 -28.35
N PHE A 171 2.20 9.34 -27.58
CA PHE A 171 1.59 10.67 -27.51
C PHE A 171 2.48 11.74 -28.17
N GLU A 172 3.53 11.32 -28.87
CA GLU A 172 4.42 12.20 -29.64
C GLU A 172 3.69 12.85 -30.83
N PRO A 173 4.08 14.08 -31.24
CA PRO A 173 3.48 14.76 -32.38
C PRO A 173 3.52 13.92 -33.67
N GLY A 174 2.35 13.64 -34.25
CA GLY A 174 2.20 12.84 -35.46
C GLY A 174 2.04 11.32 -35.23
N ALA A 175 2.10 10.85 -33.98
CA ALA A 175 1.80 9.46 -33.64
C ALA A 175 0.41 9.03 -34.15
N GLN A 176 0.31 7.78 -34.60
CA GLN A 176 -0.93 7.18 -35.08
C GLN A 176 -1.46 6.17 -34.05
N PRO A 177 -2.80 5.97 -33.94
CA PRO A 177 -3.35 4.92 -33.11
C PRO A 177 -2.81 3.52 -33.49
N PRO A 178 -2.51 2.65 -32.52
CA PRO A 178 -1.99 1.32 -32.81
C PRO A 178 -2.99 0.44 -33.59
N PRO A 179 -2.52 -0.51 -34.43
CA PRO A 179 -3.38 -1.44 -35.17
C PRO A 179 -4.32 -2.24 -34.25
N ARG A 180 -5.54 -2.51 -34.71
CA ARG A 180 -6.56 -3.25 -33.93
C ARG A 180 -6.09 -4.65 -33.53
N GLU A 181 -5.29 -5.26 -34.39
CA GLU A 181 -4.70 -6.59 -34.26
C GLU A 181 -3.66 -6.58 -33.13
N ALA A 182 -2.80 -5.56 -33.08
CA ALA A 182 -1.83 -5.37 -32.01
C ALA A 182 -2.51 -5.12 -30.66
N ILE A 183 -3.57 -4.30 -30.64
CA ILE A 183 -4.40 -4.08 -29.45
C ILE A 183 -5.03 -5.41 -29.00
N ALA A 184 -5.65 -6.16 -29.91
CA ALA A 184 -6.34 -7.43 -29.59
C ALA A 184 -5.40 -8.51 -29.04
N GLU A 185 -4.16 -8.61 -29.54
CA GLU A 185 -3.15 -9.49 -28.98
C GLU A 185 -2.71 -9.05 -27.57
N LYS A 186 -2.48 -7.76 -27.37
CA LYS A 186 -2.05 -7.21 -26.08
C LYS A 186 -3.13 -7.17 -25.00
N LEU A 187 -4.40 -7.04 -25.36
CA LEU A 187 -5.53 -7.08 -24.42
C LEU A 187 -5.62 -8.41 -23.63
N LYS A 188 -5.06 -9.51 -24.17
CA LYS A 188 -4.96 -10.81 -23.48
C LYS A 188 -4.10 -10.75 -22.20
N LEU A 189 -3.30 -9.69 -22.04
CA LEU A 189 -2.45 -9.44 -20.88
C LEU A 189 -3.14 -8.57 -19.81
N VAL A 190 -4.31 -7.99 -20.10
CA VAL A 190 -5.05 -7.13 -19.17
C VAL A 190 -6.01 -7.99 -18.35
N ASN A 191 -5.66 -8.24 -17.09
CA ASN A 191 -6.48 -8.97 -16.12
C ASN A 191 -5.97 -8.73 -14.69
N TRP A 192 -6.54 -7.75 -13.96
CA TRP A 192 -6.21 -7.52 -12.55
C TRP A 192 -6.34 -8.74 -11.63
N ARG A 193 -7.14 -9.76 -12.02
CA ARG A 193 -7.30 -11.01 -11.24
C ARG A 193 -6.10 -11.96 -11.33
N ALA A 194 -5.20 -11.74 -12.30
CA ALA A 194 -3.92 -12.45 -12.43
C ALA A 194 -2.79 -11.87 -11.55
N ILE A 195 -3.10 -10.87 -10.71
CA ILE A 195 -2.21 -10.38 -9.65
C ILE A 195 -2.47 -11.19 -8.37
N GLU A 196 -1.62 -12.16 -8.07
CA GLU A 196 -1.65 -12.89 -6.80
C GLU A 196 -0.78 -12.18 -5.76
N LEU A 197 -1.30 -12.08 -4.53
CA LEU A 197 -0.66 -11.45 -3.37
C LEU A 197 -0.97 -12.29 -2.11
N ASP A 198 0.04 -12.53 -1.29
CA ASP A 198 -0.03 -13.21 0.01
C ASP A 198 0.20 -12.18 1.13
N PRO A 199 -0.81 -11.88 1.97
CA PRO A 199 -0.69 -10.88 3.04
C PRO A 199 0.10 -11.37 4.26
N GLU A 200 0.28 -12.68 4.44
CA GLU A 200 1.03 -13.23 5.58
C GLU A 200 2.54 -13.24 5.30
N THR A 201 2.94 -13.40 4.02
CA THR A 201 4.35 -13.43 3.63
C THR A 201 4.83 -12.18 2.88
N HIS A 202 3.94 -11.24 2.52
CA HIS A 202 4.23 -10.13 1.59
C HIS A 202 4.92 -10.60 0.29
N ARG A 203 4.39 -11.68 -0.30
CA ARG A 203 4.86 -12.20 -1.60
C ARG A 203 3.77 -12.08 -2.65
N GLY A 204 4.17 -12.03 -3.92
CA GLY A 204 3.20 -11.97 -5.01
C GLY A 204 3.78 -12.38 -6.36
N ARG A 205 2.90 -12.60 -7.34
CA ARG A 205 3.26 -12.84 -8.75
C ARG A 205 2.20 -12.29 -9.70
N LEU A 206 2.65 -12.06 -10.93
CA LEU A 206 1.78 -11.98 -12.10
C LEU A 206 1.71 -13.38 -12.74
N THR A 207 0.54 -14.01 -12.78
CA THR A 207 0.40 -15.40 -13.28
C THR A 207 0.65 -15.51 -14.78
N ASN A 208 0.40 -14.45 -15.54
CA ASN A 208 0.42 -14.46 -16.99
C ASN A 208 1.79 -13.99 -17.52
N PRO A 209 2.54 -14.78 -18.31
CA PRO A 209 3.80 -14.35 -18.90
C PRO A 209 3.65 -13.09 -19.76
N GLY A 210 4.55 -12.11 -19.58
CA GLY A 210 4.56 -10.86 -20.34
C GLY A 210 3.50 -9.82 -19.93
N MET A 211 2.66 -10.13 -18.94
CA MET A 211 1.79 -9.18 -18.24
C MET A 211 2.60 -8.08 -17.57
N LYS A 212 2.02 -6.88 -17.44
CA LYS A 212 2.64 -5.74 -16.74
C LYS A 212 1.61 -4.93 -15.98
N ILE A 213 1.96 -4.50 -14.77
CA ILE A 213 1.27 -3.48 -13.99
C ILE A 213 1.89 -2.10 -14.26
N GLY A 214 1.05 -1.08 -14.33
CA GLY A 214 1.42 0.32 -14.13
C GLY A 214 0.68 0.87 -12.92
N LEU A 215 1.29 1.82 -12.21
CA LEU A 215 0.76 2.46 -11.01
C LEU A 215 0.60 3.98 -11.16
N GLY A 216 0.84 4.56 -12.34
CA GLY A 216 0.68 6.00 -12.59
C GLY A 216 -0.67 6.61 -12.21
N ALA A 217 -1.73 5.79 -12.12
CA ALA A 217 -3.08 6.20 -11.69
C ALA A 217 -3.35 6.10 -10.17
N ILE A 218 -2.35 5.77 -9.35
CA ILE A 218 -2.48 5.65 -7.88
C ILE A 218 -1.22 6.07 -7.09
N ALA A 219 -0.02 5.86 -7.65
CA ALA A 219 1.25 6.04 -6.94
C ALA A 219 1.49 7.49 -6.47
N LYS A 220 1.06 8.50 -7.24
CA LYS A 220 1.20 9.91 -6.87
C LYS A 220 0.40 10.26 -5.62
N GLY A 221 -0.89 9.88 -5.56
CA GLY A 221 -1.72 10.04 -4.36
C GLY A 221 -1.12 9.34 -3.14
N TYR A 222 -0.59 8.12 -3.30
CA TYR A 222 0.10 7.40 -2.22
C TYR A 222 1.37 8.13 -1.75
N ALA A 223 2.20 8.64 -2.65
CA ALA A 223 3.39 9.43 -2.29
C ALA A 223 3.03 10.73 -1.54
N VAL A 224 1.95 11.40 -1.98
CA VAL A 224 1.37 12.59 -1.33
C VAL A 224 0.87 12.25 0.10
N ASP A 225 0.15 11.15 0.27
CA ASP A 225 -0.30 10.66 1.58
C ASP A 225 0.87 10.32 2.51
N ARG A 226 1.91 9.65 2.00
CA ARG A 226 3.11 9.24 2.75
C ARG A 226 3.97 10.44 3.19
N ALA A 227 4.17 11.41 2.30
CA ALA A 227 4.81 12.68 2.62
C ALA A 227 4.02 13.47 3.67
N SER A 228 2.69 13.53 3.51
CA SER A 228 1.81 14.16 4.49
C SER A 228 1.85 13.46 5.86
N GLU A 229 1.92 12.12 5.89
CA GLU A 229 2.08 11.36 7.13
C GLU A 229 3.43 11.65 7.81
N LEU A 230 4.52 11.78 7.03
CA LEU A 230 5.85 12.16 7.52
C LEU A 230 5.84 13.54 8.18
N LEU A 231 5.21 14.53 7.54
CA LEU A 231 5.07 15.89 8.09
C LEU A 231 4.32 15.87 9.44
N ARG A 232 3.18 15.15 9.51
CA ARG A 232 2.44 14.97 10.78
C ARG A 232 3.28 14.31 11.86
N ARG A 233 4.06 13.27 11.54
CA ARG A 233 4.98 12.60 12.48
C ARG A 233 6.13 13.50 12.95
N ARG A 234 6.47 14.55 12.21
CA ARG A 234 7.41 15.60 12.62
C ARG A 234 6.75 16.81 13.30
N GLY A 235 5.46 16.73 13.63
CA GLY A 235 4.71 17.77 14.34
C GLY A 235 4.13 18.88 13.45
N PHE A 236 4.40 18.85 12.14
CA PHE A 236 3.79 19.74 11.16
C PHE A 236 2.44 19.17 10.76
N VAL A 237 1.40 19.61 11.47
CA VAL A 237 0.00 19.16 11.27
C VAL A 237 -0.84 20.13 10.42
N HIS A 238 -0.24 21.25 9.99
CA HIS A 238 -0.88 22.27 9.16
C HIS A 238 -0.06 22.49 7.89
N HIS A 239 -0.44 21.79 6.82
CA HIS A 239 0.34 21.70 5.60
C HIS A 239 -0.50 21.29 4.39
N ILE A 240 0.09 21.50 3.21
CA ILE A 240 -0.43 21.06 1.93
C ILE A 240 0.70 20.31 1.22
N VAL A 241 0.38 19.15 0.65
CA VAL A 241 1.25 18.42 -0.30
C VAL A 241 0.46 18.25 -1.60
N GLU A 242 1.06 18.61 -2.72
CA GLU A 242 0.47 18.52 -4.06
C GLU A 242 1.43 17.78 -5.01
N GLY A 243 0.93 16.85 -5.82
CA GLY A 243 1.70 16.09 -6.81
C GLY A 243 0.97 15.94 -8.14
N GLY A 244 1.02 16.99 -8.99
CA GLY A 244 0.37 16.98 -10.30
C GLY A 244 -1.13 16.70 -10.22
N GLY A 245 -1.85 17.50 -9.44
CA GLY A 245 -3.30 17.41 -9.20
C GLY A 245 -3.71 16.63 -7.96
N ASP A 246 -2.96 15.58 -7.57
CA ASP A 246 -3.21 14.86 -6.31
C ASP A 246 -2.84 15.75 -5.13
N THR A 247 -3.77 16.00 -4.20
CA THR A 247 -3.62 17.03 -3.15
C THR A 247 -4.06 16.53 -1.78
N TYR A 248 -3.21 16.70 -0.76
CA TYR A 248 -3.56 16.56 0.66
C TYR A 248 -3.54 17.91 1.36
N VAL A 249 -4.52 18.17 2.23
CA VAL A 249 -4.58 19.35 3.12
C VAL A 249 -4.81 18.88 4.57
N SER A 250 -4.07 19.47 5.52
CA SER A 250 -4.08 19.14 6.96
C SER A 250 -4.30 20.37 7.82
#